data_AF-A0A1C5PM78-F1
#
_entry.id   AF-A0A1C5PM78-F1
#
_cell.length_a   1.000
_cell.length_b   1.000
_cell.length_c   1.000
_cell.angle_alpha   90.00
_cell.angle_beta   90.00
_cell.angle_gamma   90.00
#
_symmetry.space_group_name_H-M   'P 1'
#
loop_
_entity.id
_entity.type
_entity.pdbx_description
1 polymer ?
#
loop_
_entity_poly.entity_id
_entity_poly.type
_entity_poly.pdbx_seq_one_letter_code
_entity_poly.pdbx_strand_id
1 'polypeptide(L)'
;MNEDGGSPDLDNVVSQRSDLNRAVKNTDNYRSMEREWSKALKSGKKVTDVDIKLTYENGSSRPSVFDVSYKIDDLKIIRHFTQ
;
A
#
# COMPACT_ATOMS: atom_id res chain seq x y z
N MET A 1 0.91 -9.78 28.87
CA MET A 1 0.76 -8.38 28.45
C MET A 1 1.91 -8.13 27.48
N ASN A 2 1.75 -7.93 26.17
CA ASN A 2 0.61 -7.57 25.33
C ASN A 2 0.74 -8.24 23.94
N GLU A 3 -0.32 -8.04 23.14
CA GLU A 3 -0.55 -8.38 21.73
C GLU A 3 0.69 -8.41 20.85
N ASP A 4 0.73 -9.34 19.88
CA ASP A 4 1.17 -9.10 18.49
C ASP A 4 0.88 -10.36 17.66
N GLY A 5 -0.38 -10.50 17.25
CA GLY A 5 -0.81 -11.45 16.22
C GLY A 5 -0.46 -10.96 14.80
N GLY A 6 0.78 -10.52 14.60
CA GLY A 6 1.28 -10.09 13.30
C GLY A 6 1.68 -11.30 12.46
N SER A 7 0.93 -11.56 11.37
CA SER A 7 1.28 -12.62 10.43
C SER A 7 2.60 -12.25 9.74
N PRO A 8 3.66 -13.06 9.87
CA PRO A 8 5.04 -12.69 9.50
C PRO A 8 5.28 -12.53 7.98
N ASP A 9 4.28 -12.83 7.14
CA ASP A 9 4.40 -12.71 5.68
C ASP A 9 4.13 -11.29 5.14
N LEU A 10 3.48 -10.42 5.91
CA LEU A 10 3.25 -9.02 5.51
C LEU A 10 4.39 -8.09 5.91
N ASP A 11 5.18 -8.45 6.92
CA ASP A 11 6.24 -7.60 7.46
C ASP A 11 7.40 -7.39 6.47
N ASN A 12 7.60 -8.32 5.54
CA ASN A 12 8.67 -8.21 4.55
C ASN A 12 8.34 -7.25 3.38
N VAL A 13 7.07 -6.83 3.23
CA VAL A 13 6.66 -5.76 2.31
C VAL A 13 6.60 -4.41 3.04
N VAL A 14 6.54 -4.40 4.38
CA VAL A 14 6.38 -3.20 5.20
C VAL A 14 7.64 -2.33 5.24
N SER A 15 8.84 -2.88 5.10
CA SER A 15 10.08 -2.08 5.14
C SER A 15 10.14 -1.02 4.05
N GLN A 16 9.80 -1.38 2.79
CA GLN A 16 9.67 -0.41 1.70
C GLN A 16 8.38 0.42 1.83
N ARG A 17 7.29 -0.20 2.34
CA ARG A 17 6.01 0.49 2.53
C ARG A 17 6.02 1.49 3.68
N SER A 18 6.97 1.46 4.61
CA SER A 18 7.01 2.40 5.74
C SER A 18 7.46 3.79 5.30
N ASP A 19 8.48 3.86 4.44
CA ASP A 19 8.90 5.10 3.78
C ASP A 19 7.83 5.63 2.83
N LEU A 20 7.22 4.73 2.05
CA LEU A 20 6.07 5.03 1.20
C LEU A 20 4.87 5.53 2.01
N ASN A 21 4.49 4.84 3.08
CA ASN A 21 3.37 5.21 3.94
C ASN A 21 3.65 6.58 4.55
N ARG A 22 4.87 6.89 5.01
CA ARG A 22 5.19 8.27 5.44
C ARG A 22 5.08 9.31 4.32
N ALA A 23 5.44 8.98 3.08
CA ALA A 23 5.32 9.88 1.94
C ALA A 23 3.85 10.11 1.52
N VAL A 24 3.01 9.09 1.67
CA VAL A 24 1.63 9.04 1.15
C VAL A 24 0.56 9.24 2.24
N LYS A 25 0.90 9.15 3.54
CA LYS A 25 -0.01 9.27 4.69
C LYS A 25 -0.84 10.56 4.71
N ASN A 26 -0.39 11.59 3.99
CA ASN A 26 -1.10 12.85 3.83
C ASN A 26 -2.12 12.84 2.66
N THR A 27 -2.32 11.70 1.99
CA THR A 27 -3.37 11.53 0.97
C THR A 27 -4.47 10.61 1.50
N ASP A 28 -5.69 11.12 1.56
CA ASP A 28 -6.86 10.37 2.04
C ASP A 28 -7.14 9.11 1.20
N ASN A 29 -6.73 9.15 -0.07
CA ASN A 29 -6.93 8.08 -1.04
C ASN A 29 -6.13 6.80 -0.70
N TYR A 30 -4.91 6.94 -0.19
CA TYR A 30 -4.08 5.78 0.18
C TYR A 30 -4.58 5.10 1.46
N ARG A 31 -5.02 5.88 2.45
CA ARG A 31 -5.63 5.34 3.67
C ARG A 31 -6.91 4.57 3.36
N SER A 32 -7.68 5.01 2.36
CA SER A 32 -8.85 4.28 1.88
C SER A 32 -8.46 2.93 1.27
N MET A 33 -7.40 2.89 0.46
CA MET A 33 -6.88 1.64 -0.10
C MET A 33 -6.38 0.66 0.97
N GLU A 34 -5.66 1.14 2.00
CA GLU A 34 -5.22 0.27 3.11
C GLU A 34 -6.41 -0.34 3.88
N ARG A 35 -7.49 0.43 4.08
CA ARG A 35 -8.72 -0.08 4.67
C ARG A 35 -9.38 -1.14 3.80
N GLU A 36 -9.39 -0.95 2.48
CA GLU A 36 -9.92 -1.92 1.51
C GLU A 36 -9.15 -3.25 1.61
N TRP A 37 -7.82 -3.19 1.64
CA TRP A 37 -6.98 -4.39 1.78
C TRP A 37 -7.20 -5.08 3.13
N SER A 38 -7.26 -4.32 4.22
CA SER A 38 -7.55 -4.86 5.54
C SER A 38 -8.90 -5.59 5.57
N LYS A 39 -9.94 -5.00 4.95
CA LYS A 39 -11.26 -5.63 4.83
C LYS A 39 -11.22 -6.89 3.96
N ALA A 40 -10.49 -6.85 2.85
CA ALA A 40 -10.33 -8.00 1.95
C ALA A 40 -9.66 -9.18 2.69
N LEU A 41 -8.52 -8.93 3.34
CA LEU A 41 -7.80 -9.94 4.12
C LEU A 41 -8.67 -10.51 5.25
N LYS A 42 -9.40 -9.65 5.99
CA LYS A 42 -10.35 -10.08 7.03
C LYS A 42 -11.50 -10.93 6.49
N SER A 43 -11.87 -10.74 5.22
CA SER A 43 -12.92 -11.51 4.55
C SER A 43 -12.39 -12.82 3.94
N GLY A 44 -11.14 -13.19 4.20
CA GLY A 44 -10.49 -14.39 3.66
C GLY A 44 -9.98 -14.24 2.22
N LYS A 45 -10.00 -13.02 1.68
CA LYS A 45 -9.50 -12.73 0.33
C LYS A 45 -7.99 -12.60 0.33
N LYS A 46 -7.36 -12.88 -0.82
CA LYS A 46 -5.91 -12.76 -0.99
C LYS A 46 -5.55 -11.48 -1.71
N VAL A 47 -4.64 -10.70 -1.14
CA VAL A 47 -4.02 -9.56 -1.81
C VAL A 47 -2.65 -10.00 -2.33
N THR A 48 -2.47 -10.00 -3.65
CA THR A 48 -1.25 -10.50 -4.32
C THR A 48 -0.79 -9.54 -5.41
N ASP A 49 0.38 -9.80 -6.01
CA ASP A 49 0.92 -9.03 -7.14
C ASP A 49 0.96 -7.51 -6.91
N VAL A 50 1.40 -7.11 -5.70
CA VAL A 50 1.50 -5.71 -5.32
C VAL A 50 2.74 -5.09 -5.95
N ASP A 51 2.55 -4.15 -6.86
CA ASP A 51 3.58 -3.32 -7.50
C ASP A 51 3.30 -1.85 -7.22
N ILE A 52 4.32 -1.12 -6.77
CA ILE A 52 4.22 0.30 -6.43
C ILE A 52 5.30 1.05 -7.20
N LYS A 53 4.87 2.00 -8.03
CA LYS A 53 5.76 2.88 -8.78
C LYS A 53 5.67 4.30 -8.24
N LEU A 54 6.85 4.87 -8.02
CA LEU A 54 7.04 6.23 -7.55
C LEU A 54 7.60 7.10 -8.65
N THR A 55 6.96 8.23 -8.89
CA THR A 55 7.50 9.26 -9.77
C THR A 55 7.86 10.48 -8.93
N TYR A 56 9.09 10.98 -9.12
CA TYR A 56 9.61 12.16 -8.44
C TYR A 56 9.77 13.28 -9.47
N GLU A 57 9.21 14.45 -9.18
CA GLU A 57 9.40 15.64 -10.02
C GLU A 57 10.59 16.48 -9.54
N ASN A 58 11.36 17.01 -10.49
CA ASN A 58 12.30 18.13 -10.31
C ASN A 58 13.28 18.00 -9.11
N GLY A 59 13.81 16.80 -8.85
CA GLY A 59 14.77 16.58 -7.76
C GLY A 59 14.16 16.62 -6.35
N SER A 60 12.83 16.57 -6.25
CA SER A 60 12.13 16.42 -4.98
C SER A 60 12.48 15.08 -4.33
N SER A 61 12.71 15.11 -3.01
CA SER A 61 12.84 13.91 -2.18
C SER A 61 11.50 13.24 -1.88
N ARG A 62 10.38 13.90 -2.25
CA ARG A 62 9.01 13.38 -2.13
C ARG A 62 8.47 13.05 -3.51
N PRO A 63 7.88 11.85 -3.72
CA PRO A 63 7.24 11.53 -4.98
C PRO A 63 6.02 12.41 -5.22
N SER A 64 5.82 12.85 -6.45
CA SER A 64 4.62 13.59 -6.89
C SER A 64 3.48 12.64 -7.28
N VAL A 65 3.82 11.43 -7.76
CA VAL A 65 2.87 10.43 -8.23
C VAL A 65 3.21 9.05 -7.67
N PHE A 66 2.15 8.32 -7.34
CA PHE A 66 2.19 6.96 -6.81
C PHE A 66 1.21 6.10 -7.58
N ASP A 67 1.72 5.21 -8.40
CA ASP A 67 0.93 4.19 -9.09
C ASP A 67 1.02 2.89 -8.32
N VAL A 68 -0.11 2.42 -7.82
CA VAL A 68 -0.20 1.16 -7.07
C VAL A 68 -1.05 0.19 -7.87
N SER A 69 -0.49 -0.96 -8.22
CA SER A 69 -1.23 -2.08 -8.78
C SER A 69 -1.18 -3.27 -7.85
N TYR A 70 -2.29 -3.97 -7.71
CA TYR A 70 -2.42 -5.14 -6.84
C TYR A 70 -3.54 -6.03 -7.37
N LYS A 71 -3.62 -7.27 -6.90
CA LYS A 71 -4.76 -8.15 -7.13
C LYS A 71 -5.47 -8.48 -5.83
N ILE A 72 -6.79 -8.51 -5.85
CA ILE A 72 -7.61 -9.10 -4.79
C ILE A 72 -8.35 -10.30 -5.38
N ASP A 73 -8.09 -11.51 -4.90
CA ASP A 73 -8.64 -12.76 -5.46
C ASP A 73 -8.48 -12.81 -6.99
N ASP A 74 -7.25 -12.57 -7.46
CA ASP A 74 -6.86 -12.51 -8.87
C ASP A 74 -7.45 -11.34 -9.69
N LEU A 75 -8.33 -10.50 -9.10
CA LEU A 75 -8.83 -9.29 -9.74
C LEU A 75 -7.80 -8.16 -9.65
N LYS A 76 -7.24 -7.78 -10.79
CA LYS A 76 -6.29 -6.66 -10.90
C LYS A 76 -6.98 -5.32 -10.65
N ILE A 77 -6.45 -4.58 -9.69
CA ILE A 77 -6.85 -3.23 -9.32
C ILE A 77 -5.63 -2.32 -9.48
N ILE A 78 -5.85 -1.15 -10.07
CA ILE A 78 -4.82 -0.13 -10.28
C ILE A 78 -5.34 1.17 -9.67
N ARG A 79 -4.51 1.81 -8.86
CA ARG A 79 -4.79 3.08 -8.21
C ARG A 79 -3.68 4.05 -8.58
N HIS A 80 -4.08 5.22 -9.04
CA HIS A 80 -3.19 6.34 -9.31
C HIS A 80 -3.43 7.40 -8.25
N PHE A 81 -2.39 7.77 -7.51
CA PHE A 81 -2.45 8.83 -6.52
C PHE A 81 -1.49 9.93 -6.93
N THR A 82 -1.99 11.16 -6.97
CA THR A 82 -1.18 12.38 -7.10
C THR A 82 -1.21 13.11 -5.77
N GLN A 83 -0.08 13.69 -5.39
CA GLN A 83 0.03 14.55 -4.21
C GLN A 83 -0.43 15.98 -4.50
#